data_AF-A0A7C2M470-F1
#
_entry.id   AF-A0A7C2M470-F1
#
_cell.length_a   1.000
_cell.length_b   1.000
_cell.length_c   1.000
_cell.angle_alpha   90.00
_cell.angle_beta   90.00
_cell.angle_gamma   90.00
#
_symmetry.space_group_name_H-M   'P 1'
#
loop_
_entity.id
_entity.type
_entity.pdbx_description
1 polymer ?
#
loop_
_entity_poly.entity_id
_entity_poly.type
_entity_poly.pdbx_seq_one_letter_code
_entity_poly.pdbx_strand_id
1 'polypeptide(L)'
;MRKIIYFIVAVTFLGSCVPASEFNRLSRNGRTLQQERDELMAQNEALTVENREMSAKIGQVAQQQEKFVRDSIRLYREVEELQEEVAQLQRRYNDLEGTHEELLRGNARETRRLLNELQTTQEDLAKKEQLLRELESNVAGQRQDVSRLQAELEARNARLMEMEQMLNQKDAILDDLRRKVADALLGFEGQGLSVTRRGGKVYVSLEEKLLFQTGSTVV
;
A
#
# COMPACT_ATOMS: atom_id res chain seq x y z
N MET A 1 124.06 -93.49 38.54
CA MET A 1 123.58 -92.57 37.49
C MET A 1 122.05 -92.49 37.39
N ARG A 2 121.27 -93.59 37.43
CA ARG A 2 119.79 -93.54 37.43
C ARG A 2 119.16 -92.68 38.55
N LYS A 3 119.69 -92.73 39.78
CA LYS A 3 119.18 -91.94 40.92
C LYS A 3 119.35 -90.42 40.76
N ILE A 4 120.36 -89.97 40.01
CA ILE A 4 120.62 -88.54 39.74
C ILE A 4 119.63 -88.02 38.69
N ILE A 5 119.29 -88.83 37.70
CA ILE A 5 118.27 -88.50 36.69
C ILE A 5 116.88 -88.37 37.34
N TYR A 6 116.51 -89.27 38.25
CA TYR A 6 115.25 -89.16 39.00
C TYR A 6 115.19 -87.91 39.88
N PHE A 7 116.32 -87.49 40.45
CA PHE A 7 116.39 -86.27 41.26
C PHE A 7 116.23 -85.00 40.40
N ILE A 8 116.87 -84.95 39.23
CA ILE A 8 116.78 -83.80 38.32
C ILE A 8 115.37 -83.64 37.75
N VAL A 9 114.69 -84.75 37.38
CA VAL A 9 113.30 -84.73 36.91
C VAL A 9 112.32 -84.27 38.00
N ALA A 10 112.56 -84.65 39.26
CA ALA A 10 111.74 -84.22 40.39
C ALA A 10 111.90 -82.71 40.69
N VAL A 11 113.10 -82.15 40.54
CA VAL A 11 113.36 -80.72 40.76
C VAL A 11 112.75 -79.85 39.66
N THR A 12 112.75 -80.31 38.40
CA THR A 12 112.10 -79.58 37.29
C THR A 12 110.57 -79.53 37.36
N PHE A 13 109.93 -80.51 38.04
CA PHE A 13 108.48 -80.49 38.25
C PHE A 13 108.01 -79.51 39.33
N LEU A 14 108.90 -79.11 40.25
CA LEU A 14 108.58 -78.18 41.34
C LEU A 14 108.67 -76.69 40.93
N GLY A 15 109.19 -76.40 39.74
CA GLY A 15 109.36 -75.04 39.22
C GLY A 15 108.16 -74.45 38.46
N SER A 16 107.06 -75.20 38.29
CA SER A 16 105.86 -74.75 37.55
C SER A 16 104.78 -74.08 38.42
N CYS A 17 105.02 -73.91 39.72
CA CYS A 17 104.05 -73.32 40.65
C CYS A 17 104.18 -71.79 40.72
N VAL A 18 103.21 -71.09 40.12
CA VAL A 18 102.93 -69.67 40.38
C VAL A 18 102.59 -69.48 41.87
N PRO A 19 103.06 -68.41 42.55
CA PRO A 19 102.74 -68.15 43.95
C PRO A 19 101.23 -68.09 44.18
N ALA A 20 100.72 -68.82 45.17
CA ALA A 20 99.29 -68.87 45.49
C ALA A 20 98.70 -67.48 45.80
N SER A 21 99.50 -66.53 46.28
CA SER A 21 99.09 -65.14 46.53
C SER A 21 98.73 -64.38 45.24
N GLU A 22 99.53 -64.51 44.18
CA GLU A 22 99.29 -63.85 42.89
C GLU A 22 98.12 -64.50 42.15
N PHE A 23 97.99 -65.84 42.21
CA PHE A 23 96.82 -66.53 41.67
C PHE A 23 95.53 -66.11 42.39
N ASN A 24 95.57 -66.01 43.72
CA ASN A 24 94.41 -65.56 44.51
C ASN A 24 94.07 -64.08 44.24
N ARG A 25 95.07 -63.21 44.04
CA ARG A 25 94.86 -61.80 43.66
C ARG A 25 94.26 -61.68 42.27
N LEU A 26 94.80 -62.40 41.29
CA LEU A 26 94.27 -62.44 39.93
C LEU A 26 92.85 -63.01 39.89
N SER A 27 92.57 -64.05 40.67
CA SER A 27 91.22 -64.62 40.78
C SER A 27 90.22 -63.65 41.43
N ARG A 28 90.64 -62.91 42.49
CA ARG A 28 89.81 -61.84 43.08
C ARG A 28 89.53 -60.73 42.06
N ASN A 29 90.55 -60.23 41.37
CA ASN A 29 90.38 -59.20 40.34
C ASN A 29 89.50 -59.70 39.18
N GLY A 30 89.63 -60.97 38.79
CA GLY A 30 88.75 -61.58 37.79
C GLY A 30 87.30 -61.62 38.24
N ARG A 31 87.05 -61.92 39.52
CA ARG A 31 85.70 -61.90 40.11
C ARG A 31 85.14 -60.47 40.21
N THR A 32 85.92 -59.49 40.62
CA THR A 32 85.45 -58.09 40.69
C THR A 32 85.16 -57.52 39.30
N LEU A 33 86.04 -57.77 38.32
CA LEU A 33 85.79 -57.38 36.92
C LEU A 33 84.56 -58.08 36.33
N GLN A 34 84.27 -59.32 36.76
CA GLN A 34 83.07 -60.03 36.35
C GLN A 34 81.81 -59.43 36.99
N GLN A 35 81.87 -59.06 38.27
CA GLN A 35 80.78 -58.33 38.94
C GLN A 35 80.51 -56.96 38.28
N GLU A 36 81.56 -56.17 38.04
CA GLU A 36 81.43 -54.88 37.35
C GLU A 36 80.86 -55.04 35.94
N ARG A 37 81.27 -56.08 35.19
CA ARG A 37 80.69 -56.38 33.87
C ARG A 37 79.21 -56.69 33.99
N ASP A 38 78.82 -57.54 34.94
CA ASP A 38 77.43 -57.96 35.12
C ASP A 38 76.55 -56.76 35.54
N GLU A 39 77.06 -55.88 36.41
CA GLU A 39 76.41 -54.62 36.78
C GLU A 39 76.28 -53.65 35.62
N LEU A 40 77.35 -53.45 34.83
CA LEU A 40 77.32 -52.59 33.64
C LEU A 40 76.37 -53.15 32.57
N MET A 41 76.29 -54.48 32.42
CA MET A 41 75.31 -55.11 31.52
C MET A 41 73.88 -54.86 31.99
N ALA A 42 73.59 -55.02 33.29
CA ALA A 42 72.27 -54.75 33.85
C ALA A 42 71.87 -53.27 33.69
N GLN A 43 72.80 -52.34 33.92
CA GLN A 43 72.57 -50.90 33.69
C GLN A 43 72.34 -50.59 32.21
N ASN A 44 73.10 -51.21 31.30
CA ASN A 44 72.93 -51.01 29.87
C ASN A 44 71.56 -51.52 29.39
N GLU A 45 71.12 -52.66 29.90
CA GLU A 45 69.79 -53.20 29.61
C GLU A 45 68.68 -52.28 30.12
N ALA A 46 68.78 -51.81 31.37
CA ALA A 46 67.81 -50.87 31.95
C ALA A 46 67.74 -49.56 31.15
N LEU A 47 68.88 -48.96 30.81
CA LEU A 47 68.95 -47.75 29.98
C LEU A 47 68.39 -47.98 28.58
N THR A 48 68.58 -49.18 28.01
CA THR A 48 68.02 -49.54 26.70
C THR A 48 66.50 -49.63 26.75
N VAL A 49 65.93 -50.20 27.81
CA VAL A 49 64.48 -50.26 28.01
C VAL A 49 63.91 -48.86 28.19
N GLU A 50 64.49 -48.04 29.07
CA GLU A 50 64.05 -46.66 29.30
C GLU A 50 64.10 -45.82 28.02
N ASN A 51 65.17 -45.94 27.24
CA ASN A 51 65.30 -45.23 25.97
C ASN A 51 64.21 -45.64 24.97
N ARG A 52 63.87 -46.93 24.89
CA ARG A 52 62.75 -47.42 24.07
C ARG A 52 61.42 -46.88 24.54
N GLU A 53 61.15 -46.88 25.84
CA GLU A 53 59.90 -46.34 26.40
C GLU A 53 59.78 -44.84 26.15
N MET A 54 60.85 -44.07 26.36
CA MET A 54 60.86 -42.63 26.10
C MET A 54 60.68 -42.33 24.62
N SER A 55 61.34 -43.11 23.74
CA SER A 55 61.14 -43.00 22.29
C SER A 55 59.69 -43.26 21.87
N ALA A 56 59.03 -44.27 22.48
CA ALA A 56 57.62 -44.55 22.24
C ALA A 56 56.71 -43.39 22.72
N LYS A 57 56.97 -42.84 23.91
CA LYS A 57 56.25 -41.67 24.44
C LYS A 57 56.42 -40.44 23.55
N ILE A 58 57.65 -40.16 23.08
CA ILE A 58 57.93 -39.08 22.14
C ILE A 58 57.12 -39.26 20.85
N GLY A 59 57.07 -40.48 20.31
CA GLY A 59 56.26 -40.79 19.13
C GLY A 59 54.77 -40.54 19.35
N GLN A 60 54.22 -40.94 20.51
CA GLN A 60 52.82 -40.69 20.84
C GLN A 60 52.51 -39.19 20.98
N VAL A 61 53.37 -38.45 21.68
CA VAL A 61 53.21 -36.99 21.86
C VAL A 61 53.32 -36.28 20.51
N ALA A 62 54.26 -36.66 19.66
CA ALA A 62 54.40 -36.10 18.31
C ALA A 62 53.13 -36.34 17.47
N GLN A 63 52.55 -37.54 17.53
CA GLN A 63 51.30 -37.86 16.83
C GLN A 63 50.12 -37.04 17.36
N GLN A 64 50.03 -36.84 18.68
CA GLN A 64 48.99 -36.00 19.29
C GLN A 64 49.15 -34.54 18.89
N GLN A 65 50.38 -34.03 18.88
CA GLN A 65 50.69 -32.66 18.45
C GLN A 65 50.24 -32.44 17.00
N GLU A 66 50.53 -33.38 16.10
CA GLU A 66 50.10 -33.30 14.70
C GLU A 66 48.56 -33.30 14.57
N LYS A 67 47.87 -34.10 15.39
CA LYS A 67 46.39 -34.09 15.45
C LYS A 67 45.85 -32.74 15.93
N PHE A 68 46.38 -32.20 17.04
CA PHE A 68 45.94 -30.92 17.57
C PHE A 68 46.20 -29.76 16.61
N VAL A 69 47.32 -29.77 15.88
CA VAL A 69 47.60 -28.77 14.84
C VAL A 69 46.55 -28.86 13.72
N ARG A 70 46.23 -30.06 13.23
CA ARG A 70 45.18 -30.25 12.21
C ARG A 70 43.81 -29.78 12.70
N ASP A 71 43.43 -30.16 13.92
CA ASP A 71 42.14 -29.78 14.51
C ASP A 71 42.06 -28.27 14.74
N SER A 72 43.15 -27.63 15.18
CA SER A 72 43.22 -26.18 15.36
C SER A 72 43.02 -25.43 14.04
N ILE A 73 43.66 -25.87 12.95
CA ILE A 73 43.48 -25.28 11.62
C ILE A 73 42.06 -25.51 11.09
N ARG A 74 41.44 -26.66 11.38
CA ARG A 74 40.04 -26.93 11.01
C ARG A 74 39.09 -26.01 11.75
N LEU A 75 39.20 -25.96 13.09
CA LEU A 75 38.34 -25.14 13.94
C LEU A 75 38.48 -23.65 13.62
N TYR A 76 39.70 -23.19 13.33
CA TYR A 76 39.93 -21.80 12.92
C TYR A 76 39.14 -21.45 11.65
N ARG A 77 39.17 -22.32 10.64
CA ARG A 77 38.40 -22.13 9.39
C ARG A 77 36.89 -22.14 9.63
N GLU A 78 36.41 -23.05 10.46
CA GLU A 78 34.99 -23.12 10.81
C GLU A 78 34.52 -21.86 11.55
N VAL A 79 35.35 -21.30 12.43
CA VAL A 79 35.05 -20.02 13.10
C VAL A 79 35.01 -18.86 12.10
N GLU A 80 35.93 -18.81 11.14
CA GLU A 80 35.95 -17.79 10.09
C GLU A 80 34.70 -17.87 9.20
N GLU A 81 34.33 -19.08 8.76
CA GLU A 81 33.12 -19.34 7.98
C GLU A 81 31.86 -18.91 8.76
N LEU A 82 31.73 -19.31 10.04
CA LEU A 82 30.60 -18.92 10.89
C LEU A 82 30.55 -17.41 11.13
N GLN A 83 31.69 -16.73 11.25
CA GLN A 83 31.74 -15.27 11.38
C GLN A 83 31.22 -14.59 10.11
N GLU A 84 31.59 -15.09 8.93
CA GLU A 84 31.06 -14.58 7.66
C GLU A 84 29.55 -14.82 7.54
N GLU A 85 29.07 -16.00 7.92
CA GLU A 85 27.64 -16.32 7.92
C GLU A 85 26.84 -15.41 8.86
N VAL A 86 27.32 -15.18 10.08
CA VAL A 86 26.70 -14.25 11.02
C VAL A 86 26.67 -12.83 10.46
N ALA A 87 27.76 -12.37 9.85
CA ALA A 87 27.80 -11.05 9.21
C ALA A 87 26.82 -10.95 8.03
N GLN A 88 26.69 -12.01 7.23
CA GLN A 88 25.70 -12.07 6.15
C GLN A 88 24.27 -12.08 6.68
N LEU A 89 24.00 -12.87 7.72
CA LEU A 89 22.67 -12.96 8.33
C LEU A 89 22.26 -11.63 8.94
N GLN A 90 23.17 -10.93 9.61
CA GLN A 90 22.93 -9.60 10.17
C GLN A 90 22.58 -8.59 9.06
N ARG A 91 23.31 -8.60 7.94
CA ARG A 91 22.99 -7.73 6.79
C ARG A 91 21.59 -8.01 6.25
N ARG A 92 21.25 -9.29 6.03
CA ARG A 92 19.91 -9.69 5.56
C ARG A 92 18.81 -9.29 6.54
N TYR A 93 19.06 -9.40 7.84
CA TYR A 93 18.12 -8.98 8.86
C TYR A 93 17.87 -7.47 8.79
N ASN A 94 18.93 -6.67 8.73
CA ASN A 94 18.82 -5.21 8.63
C ASN A 94 18.11 -4.78 7.33
N ASP A 95 18.41 -5.44 6.20
CA ASP A 95 17.73 -5.17 4.92
C ASP A 95 16.23 -5.51 5.00
N LEU A 96 15.89 -6.65 5.62
CA LEU A 96 14.50 -7.06 5.82
C LEU A 96 13.75 -6.09 6.74
N GLU A 97 14.39 -5.66 7.83
CA GLU A 97 13.83 -4.68 8.75
C GLU A 97 13.60 -3.33 8.05
N GLY A 98 14.58 -2.86 7.26
CA GLY A 98 14.46 -1.63 6.47
C GLY A 98 13.31 -1.69 5.46
N THR A 99 13.23 -2.77 4.68
CA THR A 99 12.12 -2.97 3.72
C THR A 99 10.76 -3.08 4.42
N HIS A 100 10.70 -3.70 5.60
CA HIS A 100 9.47 -3.77 6.39
C HIS A 100 9.02 -2.40 6.88
N GLU A 101 9.94 -1.57 7.40
CA GLU A 101 9.63 -0.19 7.80
C GLU A 101 9.16 0.66 6.62
N GLU A 102 9.82 0.55 5.47
CA GLU A 102 9.43 1.25 4.24
C GLU A 102 8.02 0.87 3.78
N LEU A 103 7.70 -0.43 3.78
CA LEU A 103 6.36 -0.92 3.44
C LEU A 103 5.30 -0.41 4.41
N LEU A 104 5.56 -0.43 5.72
CA LEU A 104 4.64 0.10 6.73
C LEU A 104 4.42 1.61 6.55
N ARG A 105 5.49 2.38 6.30
CA ARG A 105 5.39 3.83 6.03
C ARG A 105 4.64 4.10 4.74
N GLY A 106 4.91 3.34 3.68
CA GLY A 106 4.22 3.45 2.40
C GLY A 106 2.73 3.15 2.51
N ASN A 107 2.38 2.03 3.14
CA ASN A 107 1.01 1.61 3.35
C ASN A 107 0.24 2.60 4.25
N ALA A 108 0.84 3.08 5.35
CA ALA A 108 0.21 4.08 6.20
C ALA A 108 -0.06 5.40 5.47
N ARG A 109 0.85 5.84 4.59
CA ARG A 109 0.64 7.02 3.73
C ARG A 109 -0.48 6.80 2.73
N GLU A 110 -0.47 5.67 2.03
CA GLU A 110 -1.48 5.36 1.03
C GLU A 110 -2.87 5.21 1.66
N THR A 111 -2.95 4.51 2.79
CA THR A 111 -4.19 4.39 3.56
C THR A 111 -4.74 5.75 3.97
N ARG A 112 -3.89 6.66 4.49
CA ARG A 112 -4.32 8.03 4.82
C ARG A 112 -4.79 8.80 3.60
N ARG A 113 -4.10 8.67 2.47
CA ARG A 113 -4.48 9.31 1.21
C ARG A 113 -5.86 8.83 0.75
N LEU A 114 -6.07 7.52 0.71
CA LEU A 114 -7.33 6.91 0.31
C LEU A 114 -8.48 7.27 1.27
N LEU A 115 -8.22 7.33 2.57
CA LEU A 115 -9.23 7.79 3.54
C LEU A 115 -9.64 9.24 3.32
N ASN A 116 -8.67 10.13 3.05
CA ASN A 116 -8.97 11.52 2.73
C ASN A 116 -9.76 11.64 1.43
N GLU A 117 -9.36 10.91 0.38
CA GLU A 117 -10.07 10.89 -0.90
C GLU A 117 -11.49 10.36 -0.74
N LEU A 118 -11.68 9.28 0.03
CA LEU A 118 -13.00 8.73 0.34
C LEU A 118 -13.87 9.73 1.12
N GLN A 119 -13.29 10.46 2.09
CA GLN A 119 -14.03 11.48 2.82
C GLN A 119 -14.44 12.64 1.89
N THR A 120 -13.53 13.16 1.07
CA THR A 120 -13.84 14.25 0.13
C THR A 120 -14.90 13.84 -0.89
N THR A 121 -14.82 12.62 -1.42
CA THR A 121 -15.81 12.10 -2.37
C THR A 121 -17.18 11.88 -1.73
N GLN A 122 -17.23 11.44 -0.46
CA GLN A 122 -18.50 11.36 0.29
C GLN A 122 -19.12 12.74 0.52
N GLU A 123 -18.31 13.75 0.91
CA GLU A 123 -18.79 15.13 1.08
C GLU A 123 -19.32 15.72 -0.22
N ASP A 124 -18.62 15.50 -1.34
CA ASP A 124 -19.04 15.98 -2.65
C ASP A 124 -20.28 15.26 -3.17
N LEU A 125 -20.41 13.96 -2.89
CA LEU A 125 -21.63 13.22 -3.20
C LEU A 125 -22.81 13.77 -2.41
N ALA A 126 -22.65 14.00 -1.10
CA ALA A 126 -23.70 14.57 -0.26
C ALA A 126 -24.15 15.96 -0.75
N LYS A 127 -23.21 16.83 -1.17
CA LYS A 127 -23.53 18.14 -1.77
C LYS A 127 -24.33 17.97 -3.07
N LYS A 128 -23.93 17.04 -3.94
CA LYS A 128 -24.63 16.77 -5.20
C LYS A 128 -26.04 16.22 -4.95
N GLU A 129 -26.20 15.32 -3.99
CA GLU A 129 -27.51 14.79 -3.59
C GLU A 129 -28.43 15.90 -3.07
N GLN A 130 -27.91 16.81 -2.24
CA GLN A 130 -28.68 17.96 -1.78
C GLN A 130 -29.10 18.86 -2.94
N LEU A 131 -28.17 19.21 -3.83
CA LEU A 131 -28.46 20.04 -5.00
C LEU A 131 -29.51 19.39 -5.92
N LEU A 132 -29.42 18.08 -6.12
CA LEU A 132 -30.41 17.33 -6.92
C LEU A 132 -31.80 17.41 -6.29
N ARG A 133 -31.92 17.23 -4.97
CA ARG A 133 -33.21 17.36 -4.26
C ARG A 133 -33.79 18.77 -4.38
N GLU A 134 -32.96 19.80 -4.26
CA GLU A 134 -33.38 21.19 -4.44
C GLU A 134 -33.87 21.45 -5.88
N LEU A 135 -33.14 20.95 -6.89
CA LEU A 135 -33.53 21.03 -8.29
C LEU A 135 -34.84 20.28 -8.56
N GLU A 136 -35.00 19.07 -8.04
CA GLU A 136 -36.24 18.28 -8.16
C GLU A 136 -37.44 19.03 -7.57
N SER A 137 -37.29 19.64 -6.40
CA SER A 137 -38.33 20.45 -5.77
C SER A 137 -38.68 21.68 -6.60
N ASN A 138 -37.67 22.40 -7.12
CA ASN A 138 -37.87 23.56 -7.97
C ASN A 138 -38.59 23.19 -9.28
N VAL A 139 -38.20 22.10 -9.93
CA VAL A 139 -38.86 21.61 -11.16
C VAL A 139 -40.31 21.20 -10.87
N ALA A 140 -40.57 20.55 -9.74
CA ALA A 140 -41.93 20.20 -9.33
C ALA A 140 -42.80 21.46 -9.14
N GLY A 141 -42.28 22.49 -8.47
CA GLY A 141 -42.96 23.78 -8.30
C GLY A 141 -43.25 24.48 -9.64
N GLN A 142 -42.24 24.56 -10.52
CA GLN A 142 -42.42 25.15 -11.85
C GLN A 142 -43.45 24.42 -12.69
N ARG A 143 -43.51 23.08 -12.62
CA ARG A 143 -44.55 22.29 -13.31
C ARG A 143 -45.94 22.62 -12.80
N GLN A 144 -46.10 22.78 -11.48
CA GLN A 144 -47.37 23.18 -10.88
C GLN A 144 -47.78 24.59 -11.32
N ASP A 145 -46.85 25.54 -11.34
CA ASP A 145 -47.11 26.90 -11.81
C ASP A 145 -47.48 26.95 -13.28
N VAL A 146 -46.78 26.20 -14.15
CA VAL A 146 -47.11 26.10 -15.56
C VAL A 146 -48.52 25.52 -15.74
N SER A 147 -48.86 24.46 -15.03
CA SER A 147 -50.20 23.86 -15.08
C SER A 147 -51.29 24.85 -14.63
N ARG A 148 -51.03 25.61 -13.55
CA ARG A 148 -51.95 26.66 -13.08
C ARG A 148 -52.11 27.79 -14.10
N LEU A 149 -51.01 28.30 -14.64
CA LEU A 149 -51.03 29.36 -15.64
C LEU A 149 -51.73 28.92 -16.93
N GLN A 150 -51.55 27.67 -17.35
CA GLN A 150 -52.29 27.08 -18.48
C GLN A 150 -53.79 27.08 -18.21
N ALA A 151 -54.23 26.59 -17.04
CA ALA A 151 -55.65 26.60 -16.67
C ALA A 151 -56.23 28.02 -16.58
N GLU A 152 -55.49 28.99 -16.04
CA GLU A 152 -55.88 30.40 -15.99
C GLU A 152 -56.01 31.01 -17.40
N LEU A 153 -55.10 30.67 -18.31
CA LEU A 153 -55.10 31.13 -19.70
C LEU A 153 -56.30 30.55 -20.47
N GLU A 154 -56.56 29.25 -20.32
CA GLU A 154 -57.72 28.58 -20.92
C GLU A 154 -59.03 29.21 -20.44
N ALA A 155 -59.16 29.46 -19.14
CA ALA A 155 -60.34 30.13 -18.57
C ALA A 155 -60.51 31.57 -19.10
N ARG A 156 -59.42 32.33 -19.27
CA ARG A 156 -59.48 33.67 -19.88
C ARG A 156 -59.87 33.61 -21.35
N ASN A 157 -59.31 32.69 -22.13
CA ASN A 157 -59.64 32.52 -23.54
C ASN A 157 -61.11 32.15 -23.73
N ALA A 158 -61.66 31.26 -22.89
CA ALA A 158 -63.09 30.93 -22.91
C ALA A 158 -63.98 32.16 -22.68
N ARG A 159 -63.66 32.98 -21.67
CA ARG A 159 -64.39 34.23 -21.40
C ARG A 159 -64.27 35.24 -22.54
N LEU A 160 -63.10 35.35 -23.17
CA LEU A 160 -62.92 36.22 -24.33
C LEU A 160 -63.77 35.76 -25.52
N MET A 161 -63.82 34.45 -25.79
CA MET A 161 -64.70 33.89 -26.83
C MET A 161 -66.18 34.18 -26.53
N GLU A 162 -66.62 34.02 -25.29
CA GLU A 162 -67.99 34.37 -24.88
C GLU A 162 -68.27 35.87 -25.08
N MET A 163 -67.33 36.74 -24.73
CA MET A 163 -67.45 38.19 -24.94
C MET A 163 -67.50 38.56 -26.43
N GLU A 164 -66.66 37.97 -27.26
CA GLU A 164 -66.68 38.17 -28.71
C GLU A 164 -68.01 37.71 -29.32
N GLN A 165 -68.54 36.57 -28.88
CA GLN A 165 -69.87 36.11 -29.31
C GLN A 165 -70.98 37.09 -28.92
N MET A 166 -70.98 37.59 -27.69
CA MET A 166 -71.96 38.59 -27.23
C MET A 166 -71.85 39.90 -27.99
N LEU A 167 -70.63 40.38 -28.27
CA LEU A 167 -70.41 41.59 -29.06
C LEU A 167 -70.92 41.41 -30.50
N ASN A 168 -70.57 40.30 -31.15
CA ASN A 168 -71.05 39.99 -32.49
C ASN A 168 -72.59 39.90 -32.55
N GLN A 169 -73.23 39.32 -31.54
CA GLN A 169 -74.69 39.30 -31.43
C GLN A 169 -75.27 40.72 -31.27
N LYS A 170 -74.65 41.54 -30.42
CA LYS A 170 -75.06 42.94 -30.23
C LYS A 170 -74.91 43.76 -31.50
N ASP A 171 -73.79 43.63 -32.21
CA ASP A 171 -73.55 44.34 -33.46
C ASP A 171 -74.53 43.92 -34.54
N ALA A 172 -74.86 42.63 -34.64
CA ALA A 172 -75.89 42.13 -35.54
C ALA A 172 -77.29 42.71 -35.22
N ILE A 173 -77.66 42.78 -33.93
CA ILE A 173 -78.93 43.40 -33.50
C ILE A 173 -78.95 44.90 -33.79
N LEU A 174 -77.84 45.61 -33.54
CA LEU A 174 -77.72 47.04 -33.82
C LEU A 174 -77.80 47.33 -35.32
N ASP A 175 -77.18 46.49 -36.15
CA ASP A 175 -77.25 46.63 -37.60
C ASP A 175 -78.65 46.30 -38.13
N ASP A 176 -79.33 45.29 -37.60
CA ASP A 176 -80.75 45.02 -37.89
C ASP A 176 -81.64 46.20 -37.47
N LEU A 177 -81.42 46.75 -36.28
CA LEU A 177 -82.13 47.95 -35.80
C LEU A 177 -81.87 49.15 -36.71
N ARG A 178 -80.61 49.40 -37.11
CA ARG A 178 -80.25 50.47 -38.04
C ARG A 178 -80.92 50.29 -39.40
N ARG A 179 -81.01 49.05 -39.91
CA ARG A 179 -81.72 48.74 -41.16
C ARG A 179 -83.21 49.02 -41.02
N LYS A 180 -83.86 48.48 -39.99
CA LYS A 180 -85.29 48.72 -39.71
C LYS A 180 -85.63 50.20 -39.53
N VAL A 181 -84.78 50.96 -38.83
CA VAL A 181 -84.95 52.41 -38.67
C VAL A 181 -84.72 53.14 -40.00
N ALA A 182 -83.72 52.76 -40.78
CA ALA A 182 -83.51 53.32 -42.11
C ALA A 182 -84.69 53.03 -43.06
N ASP A 183 -85.22 51.81 -43.06
CA ASP A 183 -86.39 51.41 -43.85
C ASP A 183 -87.66 52.15 -43.41
N ALA A 184 -87.87 52.34 -42.10
CA ALA A 184 -88.97 53.13 -41.57
C ALA A 184 -88.86 54.62 -41.94
N LEU A 185 -87.66 55.20 -41.93
CA LEU A 185 -87.41 56.60 -42.31
C LEU A 185 -87.49 56.84 -43.83
N LEU A 186 -87.17 55.83 -44.66
CA LEU A 186 -87.44 55.85 -46.10
C LEU A 186 -88.96 55.92 -46.40
N GLY A 187 -89.81 55.38 -45.51
CA GLY A 187 -91.27 55.53 -45.57
C GLY A 187 -91.81 56.94 -45.27
N PHE A 188 -90.96 57.84 -44.72
CA PHE A 188 -91.30 59.25 -44.46
C PHE A 188 -90.61 60.23 -45.42
N GLU A 189 -89.83 59.73 -46.39
CA GLU A 189 -89.17 60.54 -47.41
C GLU A 189 -90.24 61.07 -48.40
N GLY A 190 -90.65 62.33 -48.20
CA GLY A 190 -91.74 62.98 -48.95
C GLY A 190 -92.74 63.78 -48.10
N GLN A 191 -92.65 63.76 -46.76
CA GLN A 191 -93.51 64.55 -45.86
C GLN A 191 -92.78 65.71 -45.13
N GLY A 192 -91.77 66.34 -45.76
CA GLY A 192 -91.11 67.56 -45.23
C GLY A 192 -89.84 67.34 -44.38
N LEU A 193 -89.23 66.16 -44.45
CA LEU A 193 -87.96 65.80 -43.78
C LEU A 193 -86.92 65.38 -44.82
N SER A 194 -85.68 65.86 -44.73
CA SER A 194 -84.56 65.39 -45.57
C SER A 194 -83.58 64.54 -44.75
N VAL A 195 -83.28 63.33 -45.25
CA VAL A 195 -82.43 62.36 -44.56
C VAL A 195 -81.17 62.13 -45.37
N THR A 196 -79.99 62.37 -44.77
CA THR A 196 -78.69 62.15 -45.44
C THR A 196 -77.76 61.27 -44.60
N ARG A 197 -77.06 60.36 -45.29
CA ARG A 197 -76.20 59.33 -44.68
C ARG A 197 -74.72 59.74 -44.78
N ARG A 198 -74.03 59.89 -43.64
CA ARG A 198 -72.56 60.06 -43.60
C ARG A 198 -71.94 59.23 -42.47
N GLY A 199 -70.99 58.37 -42.81
CA GLY A 199 -70.15 57.65 -41.82
C GLY A 199 -70.94 56.74 -40.86
N GLY A 200 -71.98 56.05 -41.33
CA GLY A 200 -72.78 55.13 -40.51
C GLY A 200 -73.76 55.80 -39.53
N LYS A 201 -73.86 57.14 -39.53
CA LYS A 201 -74.83 57.91 -38.75
C LYS A 201 -75.86 58.55 -39.68
N VAL A 202 -77.13 58.56 -39.24
CA VAL A 202 -78.27 59.12 -39.98
C VAL A 202 -78.52 60.54 -39.49
N TYR A 203 -78.48 61.51 -40.40
CA TYR A 203 -78.76 62.92 -40.11
C TYR A 203 -80.14 63.27 -40.66
N VAL A 204 -80.98 63.86 -39.81
CA VAL A 204 -82.37 64.21 -40.12
C VAL A 204 -82.52 65.72 -39.98
N SER A 205 -82.95 66.38 -41.05
CA SER A 205 -83.18 67.83 -41.10
C SER A 205 -84.68 68.10 -41.30
N LEU A 206 -85.29 68.89 -40.42
CA LEU A 206 -86.70 69.28 -40.48
C LEU A 206 -86.82 70.70 -41.08
N GLU A 207 -87.60 70.87 -42.15
CA GLU A 207 -87.93 72.20 -42.67
C GLU A 207 -89.00 72.85 -41.77
N GLU A 208 -88.59 73.86 -41.01
CA GLU A 208 -89.44 74.58 -40.07
C GLU A 208 -90.26 75.66 -40.82
N LYS A 209 -91.60 75.51 -40.83
CA LYS A 209 -92.52 76.52 -41.37
C LYS A 209 -93.00 77.42 -40.23
N LEU A 210 -92.38 78.59 -40.10
CA LEU A 210 -92.78 79.69 -39.20
C LEU A 210 -94.22 80.13 -39.52
N LEU A 211 -95.13 79.90 -38.57
CA LEU A 211 -96.48 80.47 -38.51
C LEU A 211 -96.74 80.89 -37.06
N PHE A 212 -96.24 82.06 -36.67
CA PHE A 212 -96.73 82.78 -35.50
C PHE A 212 -97.32 84.11 -35.96
N GLN A 213 -98.64 84.24 -35.82
CA GLN A 213 -99.36 85.51 -35.92
C GLN A 213 -99.13 86.37 -34.67
N THR A 214 -99.28 87.67 -34.88
CA THR A 214 -99.11 88.80 -33.98
C THR A 214 -100.08 88.79 -32.78
N GLY A 215 -99.60 89.27 -31.62
CA GLY A 215 -100.40 89.52 -30.42
C GLY A 215 -99.58 90.13 -29.26
N SER A 216 -99.73 91.45 -29.07
CA SER A 216 -99.11 92.31 -28.05
C SER A 216 -99.63 92.06 -26.63
N THR A 217 -98.76 92.14 -25.61
CA THR A 217 -99.05 92.85 -24.35
C THR A 217 -97.79 93.19 -23.57
N VAL A 218 -97.86 94.38 -22.97
CA VAL A 218 -96.90 95.20 -22.24
C VAL A 218 -96.80 94.77 -20.78
N VAL A 219 -95.59 94.61 -20.24
CA VAL A 219 -94.90 95.53 -19.29
C VAL A 219 -93.40 95.45 -19.58
#